data_AF-A0A0N4TEM8-F1
#
_entry.id   AF-A0A0N4TEM8-F1
#
_cell.length_a   1.000
_cell.length_b   1.000
_cell.length_c   1.000
_cell.angle_alpha   90.00
_cell.angle_beta   90.00
_cell.angle_gamma   90.00
#
_symmetry.space_group_name_H-M   'P 1'
#
loop_
_entity.id
_entity.type
_entity.pdbx_description
1 polymer ?
#
loop_
_entity_poly.entity_id
_entity_poly.type
_entity_poly.pdbx_seq_one_letter_code
_entity_poly.pdbx_strand_id
1 'polypeptide(L)'
;MDSLDVPLQWLRDQAIKRRIEDEGQDFMSDCPALQEYVLETMNQPNVVLDLNKPISSTASLEFLLLRINSSRGDFAPTCSSSLSQEHSSISKIEEHLISSLPERRKCSGKF
;
A
#
# COMPACT_ATOMS: atom_id res chain seq x y z
N MET A 1 6.16 9.13 17.86
CA MET A 1 6.99 9.02 16.65
C MET A 1 7.64 7.66 16.75
N ASP A 2 7.06 6.70 16.04
CA ASP A 2 7.52 5.32 16.00
C ASP A 2 8.97 5.28 15.52
N SER A 3 9.83 4.54 16.23
CA SER A 3 11.25 4.44 15.88
C SER A 3 11.41 3.84 14.49
N LEU A 4 11.86 4.65 13.53
CA LEU A 4 12.27 4.22 12.18
C LEU A 4 13.60 3.44 12.18
N ASP A 5 14.10 3.09 13.36
CA ASP A 5 15.32 2.30 13.56
C ASP A 5 15.09 0.80 13.38
N VAL A 6 13.86 0.38 13.10
CA VAL A 6 13.57 -1.01 12.75
C VAL A 6 14.09 -1.32 11.33
N PRO A 7 14.55 -2.56 11.06
CA PRO A 7 14.99 -2.96 9.73
C PRO A 7 13.87 -2.91 8.69
N LEU A 8 14.23 -2.63 7.44
CA LEU A 8 13.32 -2.72 6.28
C LEU A 8 12.71 -4.12 6.13
N GLN A 9 13.41 -5.17 6.58
CA GLN A 9 12.85 -6.52 6.66
C GLN A 9 11.55 -6.55 7.47
N TRP A 10 11.51 -5.84 8.60
CA TRP A 10 10.31 -5.79 9.44
C TRP A 10 9.13 -5.16 8.67
N LEU A 11 9.38 -4.09 7.91
CA LEU A 11 8.36 -3.43 7.10
C LEU A 11 7.78 -4.38 6.04
N ARG A 12 8.64 -5.12 5.34
CA ARG A 12 8.23 -6.15 4.38
C ARG A 12 7.35 -7.19 5.04
N ASP A 13 7.80 -7.73 6.18
CA ASP A 13 7.11 -8.82 6.87
C ASP A 13 5.75 -8.36 7.41
N GLN A 14 5.64 -7.12 7.91
CA GLN A 14 4.36 -6.53 8.32
C GLN A 14 3.42 -6.29 7.14
N ALA A 15 3.93 -5.82 6.00
CA ALA A 15 3.12 -5.59 4.81
C ALA A 15 2.53 -6.91 4.27
N ILE A 16 3.34 -7.96 4.22
CA ILE A 16 2.88 -9.29 3.82
C ILE A 16 1.88 -9.84 4.84
N LYS A 17 2.17 -9.70 6.15
CA LYS A 17 1.25 -10.14 7.21
C LYS A 17 -0.13 -9.49 7.06
N ARG A 18 -0.19 -8.16 6.89
CA ARG A 18 -1.46 -7.45 6.66
C ARG A 18 -2.18 -7.94 5.42
N ARG A 19 -1.45 -8.17 4.34
CA ARG A 19 -2.04 -8.69 3.10
C ARG A 19 -2.67 -10.09 3.30
N ILE A 20 -2.03 -10.95 4.08
CA ILE A 20 -2.58 -12.26 4.44
C ILE A 20 -3.83 -12.11 5.31
N GLU A 21 -3.84 -11.15 6.23
CA GLU A 21 -5.02 -10.85 7.07
C GLU A 21 -6.20 -10.34 6.22
N ASP A 22 -5.94 -9.54 5.18
CA ASP A 22 -6.95 -8.95 4.30
C ASP A 22 -7.48 -9.92 3.23
N GLU A 23 -6.59 -10.64 2.53
CA GLU A 23 -6.93 -11.56 1.42
C GLU A 23 -7.20 -13.00 1.92
N GLY A 24 -6.81 -13.32 3.16
CA GLY A 24 -6.95 -14.64 3.76
C GLY A 24 -5.74 -15.56 3.52
N GLN A 25 -5.76 -16.70 4.22
CA GLN A 25 -4.67 -17.69 4.17
C GLN A 25 -4.42 -18.25 2.76
N ASP A 26 -5.43 -18.21 1.90
CA ASP A 26 -5.35 -18.69 0.52
C ASP A 26 -4.30 -17.94 -0.30
N PHE A 27 -3.99 -16.68 0.05
CA PHE A 27 -2.89 -15.90 -0.54
C PHE A 27 -1.53 -16.57 -0.38
N MET A 28 -1.31 -17.30 0.72
CA MET A 28 -0.05 -18.02 0.96
C MET A 28 0.08 -19.30 0.14
N SER A 29 -1.03 -19.87 -0.34
CA SER A 29 -1.04 -21.08 -1.17
C SER A 29 -0.30 -20.88 -2.49
N ASP A 30 -0.37 -19.66 -3.04
CA ASP A 30 0.27 -19.25 -4.29
C ASP A 30 1.56 -18.43 -4.08
N CYS A 31 1.95 -18.20 -2.81
CA CYS A 31 3.16 -17.47 -2.41
C CYS A 31 4.21 -18.39 -1.79
N PRO A 32 5.26 -18.76 -2.54
CA PRO A 32 6.45 -19.35 -1.97
C PRO A 32 7.15 -18.27 -1.14
N ALA A 33 7.31 -18.52 0.16
CA ALA A 33 8.20 -17.85 1.13
C ALA A 33 8.36 -16.30 1.08
N LEU A 34 8.35 -15.67 2.26
CA LEU A 34 8.65 -14.23 2.47
C LEU A 34 9.94 -13.72 1.78
N GLN A 35 10.88 -14.62 1.45
CA GLN A 35 12.11 -14.31 0.73
C GLN A 35 11.90 -13.91 -0.74
N GLU A 36 10.74 -14.21 -1.33
CA GLU A 36 10.40 -13.79 -2.69
C GLU A 36 10.02 -12.33 -2.80
N TYR A 37 10.00 -11.57 -1.70
CA TYR A 37 9.59 -10.17 -1.72
C TYR A 37 10.75 -9.23 -1.42
N VAL A 38 10.85 -8.19 -2.25
CA VAL A 38 11.82 -7.09 -2.13
C VAL A 38 11.11 -5.77 -1.92
N LEU A 39 11.84 -4.79 -1.39
CA LEU A 39 11.36 -3.42 -1.22
C LEU A 39 12.13 -2.48 -2.15
N GLU A 40 11.42 -1.54 -2.76
CA GLU A 40 11.97 -0.40 -3.49
C GLU A 40 11.42 0.90 -2.91
N THR A 41 12.14 2.01 -3.04
CA THR A 41 11.56 3.34 -2.77
C THR A 41 10.86 3.87 -4.01
N MET A 42 9.88 4.75 -3.82
CA MET A 42 9.28 5.46 -4.95
C MET A 42 10.27 6.40 -5.66
N ASN A 43 11.20 6.99 -4.90
CA ASN A 43 12.16 7.97 -5.40
C ASN A 43 13.25 7.34 -6.28
N GLN A 44 13.56 6.06 -6.06
CA GLN A 44 14.57 5.31 -6.78
C GLN A 44 13.98 3.98 -7.28
N PRO A 45 13.23 4.02 -8.39
CA PRO A 45 12.67 2.80 -8.99
C PRO A 45 13.78 1.90 -9.53
N ASN A 46 13.55 0.58 -9.51
CA ASN A 46 14.50 -0.44 -9.95
C ASN A 46 15.76 -0.56 -9.05
N VAL A 47 15.74 0.04 -7.86
CA VAL A 47 16.79 -0.12 -6.85
C VAL A 47 16.21 -0.89 -5.68
N VAL A 48 16.61 -2.16 -5.58
CA VAL A 48 16.24 -3.02 -4.46
C VAL A 48 16.95 -2.56 -3.18
N LEU A 49 16.17 -2.38 -2.12
CA LEU A 49 16.66 -2.00 -0.82
C LEU A 49 17.25 -3.19 -0.05
N ASP A 50 18.32 -2.91 0.69
CA ASP A 50 18.89 -3.86 1.64
C ASP A 50 18.00 -3.96 2.89
N LEU A 51 17.37 -5.12 3.06
CA LEU A 51 16.41 -5.36 4.13
C LEU A 51 17.03 -5.32 5.54
N ASN A 52 18.35 -5.44 5.65
CA ASN A 52 19.06 -5.36 6.94
C ASN A 52 19.25 -3.92 7.42
N LYS A 53 19.06 -2.93 6.54
CA LYS A 53 19.18 -1.52 6.89
C LYS A 53 17.93 -1.03 7.60
N PRO A 54 18.05 -0.07 8.52
CA PRO A 54 16.89 0.55 9.16
C PRO A 54 16.09 1.34 8.14
N ILE A 55 14.79 1.52 8.39
CA ILE A 55 13.90 2.35 7.55
C ILE A 55 14.46 3.78 7.44
N SER A 56 15.00 4.32 8.55
CA SER A 56 15.65 5.63 8.62
C SER A 56 16.86 5.79 7.70
N SER A 57 17.48 4.70 7.24
CA SER A 57 18.57 4.75 6.26
C SER A 57 18.09 5.17 4.87
N THR A 58 16.79 5.13 4.61
CA THR A 58 16.21 5.54 3.33
C THR A 58 15.71 6.97 3.42
N ALA A 59 15.96 7.78 2.39
CA ALA A 59 15.45 9.15 2.31
C ALA A 59 13.98 9.19 1.83
N SER A 60 13.18 8.17 2.17
CA SER A 60 11.81 8.00 1.71
C SER A 60 10.97 7.31 2.78
N LEU A 61 9.67 7.62 2.80
CA LEU A 61 8.67 6.94 3.62
C LEU A 61 7.68 6.13 2.77
N GLU A 62 7.87 6.14 1.44
CA GLU A 62 7.00 5.49 0.47
C GLU A 62 7.74 4.33 -0.18
N PHE A 63 7.24 3.13 0.06
CA PHE A 63 7.87 1.89 -0.35
C PHE A 63 6.94 1.07 -1.24
N LEU A 64 7.54 0.36 -2.19
CA LEU A 64 6.88 -0.61 -3.04
C LEU A 64 7.34 -2.00 -2.64
N LEU A 65 6.38 -2.87 -2.32
CA LEU A 65 6.60 -4.29 -2.10
C LEU A 65 6.43 -5.02 -3.43
N LEU A 66 7.51 -5.63 -3.92
CA LEU A 66 7.53 -6.32 -5.21
C LEU A 66 7.87 -7.79 -5.02
N ARG A 67 7.21 -8.66 -5.78
CA ARG A 67 7.55 -10.09 -5.83
C ARG A 67 8.67 -10.31 -6.86
N ILE A 68 9.67 -11.12 -6.50
CA ILE A 68 10.76 -11.52 -7.39
C ILE A 68 10.17 -12.30 -8.57
N ASN A 69 10.73 -12.10 -9.76
CA ASN A 69 10.22 -12.67 -11.03
C ASN A 69 8.80 -12.23 -11.41
N SER A 70 8.26 -11.20 -10.75
CA SER A 70 7.06 -10.50 -11.21
C SER A 70 7.45 -9.21 -11.92
N SER A 71 6.64 -8.81 -12.90
CA SER A 71 6.79 -7.47 -13.48
C SER A 71 6.34 -6.44 -12.45
N ARG A 72 7.12 -5.36 -12.29
CA ARG A 72 6.70 -4.17 -11.54
C ARG A 72 5.37 -3.60 -12.08
N GLY A 73 5.06 -3.86 -13.36
CA GLY A 73 3.92 -3.29 -14.06
C GLY A 73 4.09 -1.79 -14.31
N ASP A 74 3.04 -1.15 -14.83
CA ASP A 74 2.99 0.31 -15.00
C ASP A 74 2.51 1.00 -13.72
N PHE A 75 3.07 0.61 -12.57
CA PHE A 75 2.87 1.32 -11.32
C PHE A 75 3.60 2.66 -11.39
N ALA A 76 2.96 3.62 -12.07
CA ALA A 76 3.24 5.03 -11.97
C ALA A 76 2.54 5.54 -10.70
N PRO A 77 3.26 6.07 -9.71
CA PRO A 77 2.62 6.76 -8.61
C PRO A 77 1.93 7.97 -9.19
N THR A 78 0.60 7.97 -9.21
CA THR A 78 -0.14 9.22 -9.34
C THR A 78 0.26 10.04 -8.13
N CYS A 79 0.96 11.16 -8.33
CA CYS A 79 1.37 12.05 -7.26
C CYS A 79 0.13 12.56 -6.49
N SER A 80 -0.38 11.78 -5.54
CA SER A 80 -1.35 12.22 -4.57
C SER A 80 -0.59 12.77 -3.38
N SER A 81 0.08 13.90 -3.62
CA SER A 81 0.50 14.81 -2.56
C SER A 81 -0.77 15.38 -1.92
N SER A 82 -1.38 14.62 -1.02
CA SER A 82 -2.28 15.15 0.01
C SER A 82 -2.33 14.20 1.21
N LEU A 83 -1.16 13.88 1.77
CA LEU A 83 -1.06 13.55 3.20
C LEU A 83 -1.18 14.85 4.02
N SER A 84 -2.30 15.54 3.84
CA SER A 84 -2.77 16.60 4.70
C SER A 84 -4.29 16.63 4.59
N GLN A 85 -4.95 15.63 5.15
CA GLN A 85 -6.32 15.84 5.59
C GLN A 85 -6.36 15.61 7.09
N GLU A 86 -6.22 16.75 7.74
CA GLU A 86 -6.55 17.13 9.10
C GLU A 86 -7.18 16.05 9.97
N HIS A 87 -6.61 15.92 11.17
CA HIS A 87 -7.32 15.49 12.36
C HIS A 87 -8.54 16.41 12.60
N SER A 88 -9.63 16.19 11.88
CA SER A 88 -10.89 16.82 12.22
C SER A 88 -11.44 16.07 13.42
N SER A 89 -11.29 16.72 14.56
CA SER A 89 -11.79 16.32 15.87
C SER A 89 -13.19 15.71 15.75
N ILE A 90 -13.38 14.57 16.41
CA ILE A 90 -14.66 13.87 16.52
C ILE A 90 -15.64 14.74 17.33
N SER A 91 -16.26 15.71 16.69
CA SER A 91 -17.33 16.51 17.26
C SER A 91 -18.66 16.02 16.70
N LYS A 92 -19.18 14.97 17.34
CA LYS A 92 -20.57 14.80 17.75
C LYS A 92 -21.61 15.54 16.89
N ILE A 93 -22.17 14.90 15.87
CA ILE A 93 -23.46 15.30 15.31
C ILE A 93 -24.33 14.05 15.14
N GLU A 94 -25.40 14.10 15.93
CA GLU A 94 -26.59 13.27 16.00
C GLU A 94 -27.38 13.28 14.68
N GLU A 95 -28.14 12.21 14.45
CA GLU A 95 -29.35 12.11 13.63
C GLU A 95 -29.60 13.17 12.54
N HIS A 96 -29.69 12.72 11.28
CA HIS A 96 -31.00 12.55 10.65
C HIS A 96 -30.89 11.85 9.28
N LEU A 97 -31.85 10.97 9.04
CA LEU A 97 -32.19 10.31 7.78
C LEU A 97 -32.26 11.31 6.60
N ILE A 98 -31.96 10.85 5.38
CA ILE A 98 -32.85 10.86 4.19
C ILE A 98 -32.03 10.71 2.89
N SER A 99 -32.46 9.73 2.09
CA SER A 99 -32.40 9.59 0.63
C SER A 99 -31.27 10.25 -0.16
N SER A 100 -30.52 9.43 -0.91
CA SER A 100 -30.84 9.19 -2.33
C SER A 100 -29.75 8.35 -3.01
N LEU A 101 -30.14 7.17 -3.49
CA LEU A 101 -29.46 6.48 -4.59
C LEU A 101 -29.39 7.40 -5.82
N PRO A 102 -28.35 7.30 -6.66
CA PRO A 102 -28.57 7.45 -8.09
C PRO A 102 -28.12 6.21 -8.85
N GLU A 103 -29.08 5.63 -9.55
CA GLU A 103 -28.94 4.64 -10.60
C GLU A 103 -28.39 5.29 -11.91
N ARG A 104 -27.65 4.48 -12.67
CA ARG A 104 -27.37 4.55 -14.13
C ARG A 104 -26.29 5.50 -14.67
N ARG A 105 -25.39 4.90 -15.46
CA ARG A 105 -25.48 4.97 -16.94
C ARG A 105 -24.75 3.82 -17.65
N LYS A 106 -25.47 3.20 -18.58
CA LYS A 106 -25.02 2.16 -19.53
C LYS A 106 -24.19 2.82 -20.65
N CYS A 107 -23.04 2.23 -20.99
CA CYS A 107 -22.32 2.55 -22.22
C CYS A 107 -22.94 1.75 -23.38
N SER A 108 -23.45 2.47 -24.38
CA SER A 108 -23.90 1.92 -25.66
C SER A 108 -22.93 2.42 -26.74
N GLY A 109 -22.05 1.55 -27.21
CA GLY A 109 -21.34 1.74 -28.49
C GLY A 109 -22.13 1.04 -29.59
N LYS A 110 -22.60 1.81 -30.58
CA LYS A 110 -23.24 1.29 -31.80
C LYS A 110 -22.20 1.03 -32.88
N PHE A 111 -22.52 0.02 -33.69
CA PHE A 111 -21.95 -0.50 -34.94
C PHE A 111 -21.21 0.48 -35.83
#